data_AF-A0A7J2RW26-F1
#
_entry.id   AF-A0A7J2RW26-F1
#
_cell.length_a   1.000
_cell.length_b   1.000
_cell.length_c   1.000
_cell.angle_alpha   90.00
_cell.angle_beta   90.00
_cell.angle_gamma   90.00
#
_symmetry.space_group_name_H-M   'P 1'
#
loop_
_entity.id
_entity.type
_entity.pdbx_description
1 polymer ?
#
loop_
_entity_poly.entity_id
_entity_poly.type
_entity_poly.pdbx_seq_one_letter_code
_entity_poly.pdbx_strand_id
1 'polypeptide(L)'
;MIEGNIAIEKLGKNILREKKTVKEINSLFNYFGYADTQEEKRMISSQIEELISSLRKTGKDVIGSAEKISLFKPLHQDSEKKAFVQETEKVQQRTFQKIPTPNIVEKKPSKKKLKLSHLEKITLKRMTKKKKKVIEKKEIRPSTYAMISSSIFYNFSMSLINKGLFKQLKRDLIRANMGFVPANYISFIFFTTVLSTIAAVLITLFFLFFSIIALPPFIVGVEESLGMRFLKVFWILFAIPVITFLFTYFYPSLEKKSLERKINHELPFAAIHMSAISSSMIEPSKIFSIIISTKEYPYLE
;
A
#
# COMPACT_ATOMS: atom_id res chain seq x y z
N MET A 1 -13.39 -35.94 32.86
CA MET A 1 -13.91 -34.72 32.17
C MET A 1 -13.00 -33.50 32.29
N ILE A 2 -12.19 -33.34 33.36
CA ILE A 2 -11.37 -32.14 33.59
C ILE A 2 -10.14 -32.06 32.65
N GLU A 3 -9.50 -33.18 32.32
CA GLU A 3 -8.31 -33.19 31.45
C GLU A 3 -8.59 -32.81 29.98
N GLY A 4 -9.77 -33.17 29.46
CA GLY A 4 -10.14 -32.87 28.07
C GLY A 4 -10.33 -31.37 27.81
N ASN A 5 -10.84 -30.63 28.79
CA ASN A 5 -11.08 -29.19 28.64
C ASN A 5 -9.76 -28.39 28.66
N ILE A 6 -8.79 -28.85 29.45
CA ILE A 6 -7.44 -28.27 29.51
C ILE A 6 -6.67 -28.52 28.21
N ALA A 7 -6.81 -29.72 27.62
CA ALA A 7 -6.20 -30.05 26.34
C ALA A 7 -6.74 -29.19 25.18
N ILE A 8 -8.06 -28.93 25.17
CA ILE A 8 -8.71 -28.06 24.17
C ILE A 8 -8.25 -26.60 24.30
N GLU A 9 -8.16 -26.06 25.52
CA GLU A 9 -7.67 -24.70 25.73
C GLU A 9 -6.19 -24.55 25.30
N LYS A 10 -5.36 -25.55 25.62
CA LYS A 10 -3.96 -25.60 25.20
C LYS A 10 -3.81 -25.70 23.68
N LEU A 11 -4.64 -26.52 23.03
CA LEU A 11 -4.70 -26.63 21.58
C LEU A 11 -5.04 -25.29 20.92
N GLY A 12 -6.07 -24.59 21.42
CA GLY A 12 -6.46 -23.28 20.92
C GLY A 12 -5.35 -22.23 21.04
N LYS A 13 -4.65 -22.20 22.17
CA LYS A 13 -3.48 -21.30 22.36
C LYS A 13 -2.34 -21.62 21.38
N ASN A 14 -2.06 -22.89 21.15
CA ASN A 14 -1.01 -23.32 20.23
C ASN A 14 -1.36 -22.96 18.77
N ILE A 15 -2.60 -23.18 18.32
CA ILE A 15 -3.07 -22.80 16.98
C ILE A 15 -3.00 -21.29 16.77
N LEU A 16 -3.40 -20.49 17.77
CA LEU A 16 -3.27 -19.03 17.71
C LEU A 16 -1.81 -18.60 17.57
N ARG A 17 -0.90 -19.29 18.26
CA ARG A 17 0.55 -19.05 18.16
C ARG A 17 1.09 -19.38 16.78
N GLU A 18 0.72 -20.53 16.20
CA GLU A 18 1.10 -20.88 14.82
C GLU A 18 0.63 -19.84 13.80
N LYS A 19 -0.63 -19.41 13.90
CA LYS A 19 -1.19 -18.38 13.01
C LYS A 19 -0.41 -17.07 13.12
N LYS A 20 0.00 -16.68 14.33
CA LYS A 20 0.83 -15.50 14.55
C LYS A 20 2.21 -15.67 13.92
N THR A 21 2.87 -16.80 14.16
CA THR A 21 4.20 -17.11 13.61
C THR A 21 4.20 -17.14 12.08
N VAL A 22 3.19 -17.73 11.44
CA VAL A 22 3.05 -17.73 9.97
C VAL A 22 2.87 -16.31 9.42
N LYS A 23 2.07 -15.47 10.09
CA LYS A 23 1.89 -14.06 9.70
C LYS A 23 3.21 -13.29 9.79
N GLU A 24 4.01 -13.57 10.81
CA GLU A 24 5.31 -12.95 11.07
C GLU A 24 6.36 -13.39 10.04
N ILE A 25 6.44 -14.70 9.73
CA ILE A 25 7.27 -15.24 8.64
C ILE A 25 6.92 -14.56 7.31
N ASN A 26 5.63 -14.43 6.99
CA ASN A 26 5.20 -13.77 5.74
C ASN A 26 5.61 -12.29 5.71
N SER A 27 5.55 -11.59 6.85
CA SER A 27 6.04 -10.21 6.93
C SER A 27 7.56 -10.12 6.71
N LEU A 28 8.35 -11.01 7.31
CA LEU A 28 9.81 -11.05 7.14
C LEU A 28 10.22 -11.42 5.71
N PHE A 29 9.50 -12.32 5.04
CA PHE A 29 9.72 -12.61 3.62
C PHE A 29 9.49 -11.38 2.73
N ASN A 30 8.48 -10.57 3.04
CA ASN A 30 8.28 -9.31 2.35
C ASN A 30 9.48 -8.37 2.58
N TYR A 31 9.94 -8.22 3.83
CA TYR A 31 11.13 -7.40 4.15
C TYR A 31 12.42 -7.91 3.50
N PHE A 32 12.62 -9.23 3.45
CA PHE A 32 13.76 -9.86 2.77
C PHE A 32 13.85 -9.44 1.29
N GLY A 33 12.70 -9.31 0.62
CA GLY A 33 12.62 -8.84 -0.76
C GLY A 33 13.03 -7.37 -0.96
N TYR A 34 13.10 -6.58 0.11
CA TYR A 34 13.45 -5.14 0.09
C TYR A 34 14.80 -4.81 0.73
N ALA A 35 15.50 -5.78 1.33
CA ALA A 35 16.78 -5.57 2.01
C ALA A 35 17.90 -5.18 1.02
N ASP A 36 18.67 -4.15 1.39
CA ASP A 36 19.69 -3.53 0.52
C ASP A 36 21.09 -4.15 0.75
N THR A 37 21.41 -4.63 1.96
CA THR A 37 22.73 -5.19 2.31
C THR A 37 22.72 -6.72 2.46
N GLN A 38 23.87 -7.36 2.23
CA GLN A 38 24.04 -8.80 2.45
C GLN A 38 23.88 -9.19 3.92
N GLU A 39 24.27 -8.30 4.84
CA GLU A 39 24.14 -8.51 6.29
C GLU A 39 22.69 -8.47 6.74
N GLU A 40 21.90 -7.52 6.24
CA GLU A 40 20.47 -7.42 6.53
C GLU A 40 19.71 -8.64 6.01
N LYS A 41 20.06 -9.14 4.81
CA LYS A 41 19.52 -10.40 4.27
C LYS A 41 19.86 -11.59 5.15
N ARG A 42 21.10 -11.70 5.63
CA ARG A 42 21.54 -12.78 6.53
C ARG A 42 20.78 -12.75 7.86
N MET A 43 20.62 -11.58 8.46
CA MET A 43 19.87 -11.39 9.70
C MET A 43 18.38 -11.76 9.53
N ILE A 44 17.75 -11.33 8.43
CA ILE A 44 16.34 -11.67 8.17
C ILE A 44 16.21 -13.18 7.91
N SER A 45 17.14 -13.80 7.18
CA SER A 45 17.12 -15.25 6.96
C SER A 45 17.27 -16.04 8.26
N SER A 46 18.14 -15.61 9.18
CA SER A 46 18.30 -16.30 10.46
C SER A 46 17.04 -16.19 11.32
N GLN A 47 16.37 -15.03 11.32
CA GLN A 47 15.09 -14.86 12.01
C GLN A 47 13.98 -15.73 11.39
N ILE A 48 13.94 -15.85 10.06
CA ILE A 48 12.99 -16.74 9.37
C ILE A 48 13.25 -18.19 9.77
N GLU A 49 14.51 -18.64 9.79
CA GLU A 49 14.87 -20.00 10.21
C GLU A 49 14.48 -20.27 11.66
N GLU A 50 14.73 -19.32 12.56
CA GLU A 50 14.33 -19.42 13.97
C GLU A 50 12.81 -19.55 14.11
N LEU A 51 12.03 -18.74 13.39
CA LEU A 51 10.57 -18.84 13.39
C LEU A 51 10.06 -20.14 12.78
N ILE A 52 10.70 -20.65 11.72
CA ILE A 52 10.37 -21.97 11.15
C ILE A 52 10.62 -23.09 12.17
N SER A 53 11.73 -23.01 12.92
CA SER A 53 12.05 -23.97 13.98
C SER A 53 11.02 -23.93 15.12
N SER A 54 10.60 -22.73 15.52
CA SER A 54 9.57 -22.48 16.54
C SER A 54 8.20 -22.97 16.07
N LEU A 55 7.87 -22.78 14.80
CA LEU A 55 6.64 -23.29 14.18
C LEU A 55 6.62 -24.82 14.18
N ARG A 56 7.73 -25.47 13.80
CA ARG A 56 7.85 -26.94 13.86
C ARG A 56 7.68 -27.48 15.27
N LYS A 57 8.23 -26.81 16.27
CA LYS A 57 8.07 -27.19 17.69
C LYS A 57 6.62 -27.04 18.14
N THR A 58 6.00 -25.91 17.81
CA THR A 58 4.59 -25.65 18.14
C THR A 58 3.66 -26.65 17.45
N GLY A 59 3.93 -27.02 16.20
CA GLY A 59 3.16 -28.04 15.48
C GLY A 59 3.23 -29.43 16.11
N LYS A 60 4.41 -29.83 16.63
CA LYS A 60 4.53 -31.06 17.44
C LYS A 60 3.69 -30.99 18.71
N ASP A 61 3.65 -29.83 19.37
CA ASP A 61 2.84 -29.61 20.58
C ASP A 61 1.33 -29.60 20.26
N VAL A 62 0.92 -29.13 19.08
CA VAL A 62 -0.46 -29.20 18.56
C VAL A 62 -0.87 -30.65 18.35
N ILE A 63 -0.06 -31.44 17.62
CA ILE A 63 -0.33 -32.86 17.36
C ILE A 63 -0.44 -33.63 18.69
N GLY A 64 0.54 -33.47 19.59
CA GLY A 64 0.51 -34.15 20.89
C GLY A 64 -0.60 -33.68 21.84
N SER A 65 -1.16 -32.48 21.63
CA SER A 65 -2.35 -32.02 22.36
C SER A 65 -3.65 -32.53 21.72
N ALA A 66 -3.67 -32.71 20.40
CA ALA A 66 -4.80 -33.25 19.65
C ALA A 66 -4.99 -34.75 19.88
N GLU A 67 -3.89 -35.53 19.97
CA GLU A 67 -3.92 -36.96 20.29
C GLU A 67 -4.50 -37.26 21.68
N LYS A 68 -4.36 -36.31 22.63
CA LYS A 68 -4.91 -36.43 23.99
C LYS A 68 -6.41 -36.13 24.06
N ILE A 69 -6.99 -35.57 23.01
CA ILE A 69 -8.43 -35.33 22.91
C ILE A 69 -9.00 -36.60 22.26
N SER A 70 -9.74 -37.39 23.04
CA SER A 70 -10.26 -38.72 22.70
C SER A 70 -11.34 -38.75 21.60
N LEU A 71 -11.28 -37.84 20.62
CA LEU A 71 -12.21 -37.74 19.49
C LEU A 71 -11.54 -37.95 18.12
N PHE A 72 -10.21 -38.10 18.07
CA PHE A 72 -9.51 -38.36 16.82
C PHE A 72 -8.84 -39.73 16.86
N LYS A 73 -9.63 -40.77 16.58
CA LYS A 73 -9.09 -42.02 16.05
C LYS A 73 -8.61 -41.68 14.63
N PRO A 74 -7.30 -41.72 14.31
CA PRO A 74 -6.83 -41.42 12.96
C PRO A 74 -7.47 -42.43 12.01
N LEU A 75 -8.17 -41.95 10.97
CA LEU A 75 -8.60 -42.82 9.88
C LEU A 75 -7.36 -43.46 9.28
N HIS A 76 -7.42 -44.78 9.12
CA HIS A 76 -6.37 -45.60 8.56
C HIS A 76 -5.77 -45.01 7.29
N GLN A 77 -4.44 -45.02 7.29
CA GLN A 77 -3.58 -44.75 6.16
C GLN A 77 -3.50 -46.04 5.34
N ASP A 78 -4.53 -46.31 4.55
CA ASP A 78 -4.46 -47.36 3.53
C ASP A 78 -4.05 -46.74 2.20
N SER A 79 -2.84 -47.11 1.80
CA SER A 79 -2.34 -47.01 0.45
C SER A 79 -3.25 -47.75 -0.51
N GLU A 80 -3.67 -47.10 -1.61
CA GLU A 80 -3.68 -47.74 -2.92
C GLU A 80 -3.78 -46.74 -4.07
N LYS A 81 -3.07 -47.08 -5.15
CA LYS A 81 -2.84 -46.29 -6.37
C LYS A 81 -3.98 -46.50 -7.38
N LYS A 82 -4.12 -45.50 -8.28
CA LYS A 82 -4.85 -45.45 -9.57
C LYS A 82 -6.35 -45.13 -9.40
N ALA A 83 -7.01 -44.32 -10.23
CA ALA A 83 -6.74 -43.93 -11.61
C ALA A 83 -7.20 -42.50 -11.91
N PHE A 84 -6.62 -41.98 -12.99
CA PHE A 84 -6.88 -40.74 -13.69
C PHE A 84 -8.30 -40.71 -14.28
N VAL A 85 -9.11 -39.69 -13.97
CA VAL A 85 -10.20 -39.23 -14.84
C VAL A 85 -10.22 -37.71 -14.81
N GLN A 86 -10.00 -37.12 -15.98
CA GLN A 86 -10.23 -35.72 -16.29
C GLN A 86 -11.73 -35.45 -16.23
N GLU A 87 -12.15 -34.44 -15.49
CA GLU A 87 -13.40 -33.77 -15.76
C GLU A 87 -13.22 -32.25 -15.61
N THR A 88 -13.40 -31.59 -16.75
CA THR A 88 -13.46 -30.14 -16.96
C THR A 88 -14.50 -29.49 -16.06
N GLU A 89 -14.07 -28.69 -15.08
CA GLU A 89 -14.95 -27.73 -14.42
C GLU A 89 -14.82 -26.34 -15.05
N LYS A 90 -15.87 -25.99 -15.81
CA LYS A 90 -16.25 -24.62 -16.13
C LYS A 90 -16.46 -23.86 -14.82
N VAL A 91 -15.56 -22.96 -14.48
CA VAL A 91 -15.78 -21.97 -13.40
C VAL A 91 -16.79 -20.94 -13.92
N GLN A 92 -18.08 -21.22 -13.68
CA GLN A 92 -19.13 -20.22 -13.73
C GLN A 92 -18.88 -19.19 -12.62
N GLN A 93 -18.68 -17.95 -13.05
CA GLN A 93 -18.73 -16.75 -12.22
C GLN A 93 -20.07 -16.71 -11.48
N ARG A 94 -20.06 -17.00 -10.18
CA ARG A 94 -21.20 -16.68 -9.31
C ARG A 94 -21.23 -15.18 -9.06
N THR A 95 -22.12 -14.51 -9.77
CA THR A 95 -22.60 -13.18 -9.48
C THR A 95 -23.09 -13.14 -8.03
N PHE A 96 -22.57 -12.22 -7.22
CA PHE A 96 -23.16 -11.90 -5.93
C PHE A 96 -24.56 -11.33 -6.17
N GLN A 97 -25.59 -12.17 -6.05
CA GLN A 97 -26.97 -11.73 -5.98
C GLN A 97 -27.16 -10.89 -4.72
N LYS A 98 -27.66 -9.66 -4.90
CA LYS A 98 -28.19 -8.79 -3.86
C LYS A 98 -29.18 -9.58 -3.00
N ILE A 99 -28.85 -9.77 -1.73
CA ILE A 99 -29.81 -10.20 -0.72
C ILE A 99 -30.83 -9.06 -0.58
N PRO A 100 -32.15 -9.31 -0.75
CA PRO A 100 -33.17 -8.32 -0.46
C PRO A 100 -33.20 -8.06 1.05
N THR A 101 -32.91 -6.83 1.45
CA THR A 101 -33.15 -6.36 2.82
C THR A 101 -34.64 -6.44 3.11
N PRO A 102 -35.10 -7.17 4.15
CA PRO A 102 -36.47 -7.04 4.61
C PRO A 102 -36.68 -5.63 5.15
N ASN A 103 -37.71 -4.95 4.65
CA ASN A 103 -38.20 -3.68 5.18
C ASN A 103 -38.61 -3.87 6.64
N ILE A 104 -37.69 -3.62 7.56
CA ILE A 104 -38.03 -3.42 8.97
C ILE A 104 -38.58 -2.00 9.08
N VAL A 105 -39.91 -1.91 9.07
CA VAL A 105 -40.65 -0.72 9.47
C VAL A 105 -40.22 -0.38 10.90
N GLU A 106 -39.45 0.71 11.06
CA GLU A 106 -39.14 1.29 12.37
C GLU A 106 -40.44 1.81 13.01
N LYS A 107 -41.12 0.96 13.78
CA LYS A 107 -42.09 1.43 14.77
C LYS A 107 -41.31 2.20 15.84
N LYS A 108 -41.42 3.53 15.83
CA LYS A 108 -40.98 4.41 16.93
C LYS A 108 -41.53 3.89 18.26
N PRO A 109 -40.71 3.49 19.24
CA PRO A 109 -41.21 3.16 20.56
C PRO A 109 -41.69 4.44 21.26
N SER A 110 -42.94 4.40 21.73
CA SER A 110 -43.56 5.45 22.53
C SER A 110 -42.70 5.79 23.75
N LYS A 111 -42.35 7.07 23.90
CA LYS A 111 -41.60 7.60 25.05
C LYS A 111 -42.43 7.48 26.34
N LYS A 112 -42.33 6.36 27.05
CA LYS A 112 -42.58 6.36 28.50
C LYS A 112 -41.36 7.00 29.17
N LYS A 113 -41.56 8.15 29.81
CA LYS A 113 -40.53 8.88 30.58
C LYS A 113 -40.11 8.03 31.80
N LEU A 114 -39.12 7.16 31.62
CA LEU A 114 -38.39 6.54 32.73
C LEU A 114 -37.57 7.64 33.43
N LYS A 115 -37.79 7.83 34.73
CA LYS A 115 -37.02 8.75 35.58
C LYS A 115 -35.62 8.16 35.78
N LEU A 116 -34.71 8.48 34.86
CA LEU A 116 -33.30 8.09 34.96
C LEU A 116 -32.63 8.76 36.17
N SER A 117 -31.90 7.97 36.97
CA SER A 117 -31.09 8.43 38.09
C SER A 117 -29.94 9.34 37.60
N HIS A 118 -29.43 10.22 38.48
CA HIS A 118 -28.33 11.14 38.14
C HIS A 118 -27.09 10.38 37.62
N LEU A 119 -26.81 9.21 38.20
CA LEU A 119 -25.70 8.34 37.79
C LEU A 119 -25.92 7.70 36.42
N GLU A 120 -27.16 7.33 36.09
CA GLU A 120 -27.51 6.80 34.77
C GLU A 120 -27.40 7.89 33.70
N LYS A 121 -27.80 9.13 34.01
CA LYS A 121 -27.60 10.27 33.11
C LYS A 121 -26.12 10.53 32.86
N ILE A 122 -25.27 10.43 33.88
CA ILE A 122 -23.81 10.59 33.73
C ILE A 122 -23.23 9.43 32.90
N THR A 123 -23.67 8.21 33.14
CA THR A 123 -23.19 7.01 32.43
C THR A 123 -23.62 7.03 30.96
N LEU A 124 -24.88 7.37 30.69
CA LEU A 124 -25.39 7.63 29.34
C LEU A 124 -24.61 8.75 28.69
N LYS A 125 -24.34 9.87 29.37
CA LYS A 125 -23.57 10.99 28.81
C LYS A 125 -22.12 10.61 28.49
N ARG A 126 -21.52 9.66 29.21
CA ARG A 126 -20.20 9.09 28.92
C ARG A 126 -20.25 8.09 27.76
N MET A 127 -21.27 7.23 27.68
CA MET A 127 -21.45 6.28 26.58
C MET A 127 -21.87 6.95 25.26
N THR A 128 -22.65 8.04 25.32
CA THR A 128 -23.05 8.84 24.16
C THR A 128 -22.01 9.90 23.78
N LYS A 129 -20.91 10.03 24.53
CA LYS A 129 -19.79 10.88 24.14
C LYS A 129 -19.16 10.22 22.91
N LYS A 130 -19.62 10.66 21.73
CA LYS A 130 -19.17 10.19 20.41
C LYS A 130 -17.67 9.96 20.46
N LYS A 131 -17.25 8.72 20.20
CA LYS A 131 -15.86 8.37 19.89
C LYS A 131 -15.35 9.48 18.96
N LYS A 132 -14.26 10.16 19.35
CA LYS A 132 -13.63 11.21 18.54
C LYS A 132 -13.62 10.70 17.11
N LYS A 133 -14.23 11.46 16.19
CA LYS A 133 -14.18 11.15 14.75
C LYS A 133 -12.70 10.93 14.44
N VAL A 134 -12.34 9.69 14.14
CA VAL A 134 -11.07 9.39 13.50
C VAL A 134 -11.09 10.25 12.25
N ILE A 135 -10.18 11.21 12.18
CA ILE A 135 -10.00 12.01 10.98
C ILE A 135 -9.52 10.99 9.96
N GLU A 136 -10.46 10.44 9.17
CA GLU A 136 -10.12 9.60 8.03
C GLU A 136 -9.19 10.44 7.17
N LYS A 137 -7.90 10.09 7.17
CA LYS A 137 -6.90 10.59 6.23
C LYS A 137 -7.54 10.32 4.86
N LYS A 138 -8.03 11.36 4.18
CA LYS A 138 -8.76 11.22 2.91
C LYS A 138 -7.93 10.30 2.03
N GLU A 139 -8.45 9.12 1.71
CA GLU A 139 -7.83 8.28 0.69
C GLU A 139 -7.73 9.15 -0.56
N ILE A 140 -6.49 9.44 -0.97
CA ILE A 140 -6.21 10.27 -2.13
C ILE A 140 -6.73 9.47 -3.31
N ARG A 141 -7.94 9.78 -3.76
CA ARG A 141 -8.51 9.14 -4.95
C ARG A 141 -7.55 9.39 -6.11
N PRO A 142 -7.23 8.35 -6.90
CA PRO A 142 -6.40 8.55 -8.08
C PRO A 142 -7.07 9.63 -8.95
N SER A 143 -6.27 10.57 -9.43
CA SER A 143 -6.77 11.59 -10.36
C SER A 143 -7.37 10.90 -11.59
N THR A 144 -8.35 11.54 -12.22
CA THR A 144 -8.94 11.04 -13.48
C THR A 144 -7.87 10.75 -14.53
N TYR A 145 -6.84 11.60 -14.59
CA TYR A 145 -5.65 11.41 -15.41
C TYR A 145 -4.90 10.10 -15.09
N ALA A 146 -4.65 9.80 -13.81
CA ALA A 146 -3.98 8.57 -13.39
C ALA A 146 -4.83 7.31 -13.64
N MET A 147 -6.16 7.45 -13.67
CA MET A 147 -7.06 6.35 -14.02
C MET A 147 -7.02 6.04 -15.52
N ILE A 148 -7.02 7.07 -16.38
CA ILE A 148 -6.91 6.89 -17.84
C ILE A 148 -5.55 6.28 -18.19
N SER A 149 -4.46 6.83 -17.61
CA SER A 149 -3.11 6.33 -17.89
C SER A 149 -2.94 4.87 -17.47
N SER A 150 -3.45 4.49 -16.30
CA SER A 150 -3.39 3.09 -15.84
C SER A 150 -4.23 2.18 -16.73
N SER A 151 -5.44 2.58 -17.15
CA SER A 151 -6.25 1.76 -18.07
C SER A 151 -5.50 1.39 -19.37
N ILE A 152 -4.77 2.33 -19.96
CA ILE A 152 -4.07 2.13 -21.25
C ILE A 152 -2.74 1.38 -21.08
N PHE A 153 -1.92 1.76 -20.09
CA PHE A 153 -0.54 1.31 -19.98
C PHE A 153 -0.27 0.29 -18.86
N TYR A 154 -1.28 -0.16 -18.11
CA TYR A 154 -1.06 -1.05 -16.97
C TYR A 154 -0.31 -2.34 -17.32
N ASN A 155 -0.73 -3.05 -18.36
CA ASN A 155 -0.11 -4.32 -18.76
C ASN A 155 1.35 -4.13 -19.18
N PHE A 156 1.64 -3.06 -19.93
CA PHE A 156 2.99 -2.72 -20.36
C PHE A 156 3.89 -2.38 -19.16
N SER A 157 3.39 -1.51 -18.27
CA SER A 157 4.07 -1.14 -17.03
C SER A 157 4.34 -2.36 -16.14
N MET A 158 3.36 -3.23 -15.96
CA MET A 158 3.50 -4.44 -15.13
C MET A 158 4.55 -5.40 -15.71
N SER A 159 4.57 -5.58 -17.03
CA SER A 159 5.59 -6.40 -17.70
C SER A 159 7.01 -5.86 -17.47
N LEU A 160 7.21 -4.55 -17.58
CA LEU A 160 8.52 -3.93 -17.36
C LEU A 160 8.95 -3.95 -15.89
N ILE A 161 8.00 -3.83 -14.96
CA ILE A 161 8.25 -3.99 -13.53
C ILE A 161 8.69 -5.41 -13.21
N ASN A 162 8.01 -6.41 -13.77
CA ASN A 162 8.33 -7.82 -13.55
C ASN A 162 9.70 -8.20 -14.12
N LYS A 163 10.13 -7.55 -15.22
CA LYS A 163 11.48 -7.65 -15.78
C LYS A 163 12.55 -6.97 -14.92
N GLY A 164 12.18 -6.22 -13.89
CA GLY A 164 13.09 -5.61 -12.94
C GLY A 164 13.69 -4.26 -13.35
N LEU A 165 13.25 -3.68 -14.47
CA LEU A 165 13.79 -2.41 -14.99
C LEU A 165 13.48 -1.21 -14.08
N PHE A 166 12.38 -1.27 -13.34
CA PHE A 166 11.89 -0.18 -12.49
C PHE A 166 12.02 -0.45 -10.98
N LYS A 167 12.95 -1.32 -10.56
CA LYS A 167 13.13 -1.65 -9.13
C LYS A 167 13.44 -0.41 -8.28
N GLN A 168 14.35 0.44 -8.74
CA GLN A 168 14.72 1.67 -8.04
C GLN A 168 13.55 2.64 -7.95
N LEU A 169 12.88 2.90 -9.08
CA LEU A 169 11.71 3.77 -9.14
C LEU A 169 10.59 3.29 -8.19
N LYS A 170 10.31 1.98 -8.16
CA LYS A 170 9.36 1.37 -7.23
C LYS A 170 9.74 1.67 -5.78
N ARG A 171 11.01 1.49 -5.42
CA ARG A 171 11.51 1.75 -4.06
C ARG A 171 11.39 3.23 -3.70
N ASP A 172 11.79 4.12 -4.60
CA ASP A 172 11.75 5.56 -4.35
C ASP A 172 10.31 6.07 -4.25
N LEU A 173 9.37 5.53 -5.04
CA LEU A 173 7.94 5.86 -4.94
C LEU A 173 7.34 5.48 -3.58
N ILE A 174 7.70 4.30 -3.05
CA ILE A 174 7.26 3.84 -1.74
C ILE A 174 7.87 4.71 -0.64
N ARG A 175 9.18 4.99 -0.70
CA ARG A 175 9.88 5.81 0.30
C ARG A 175 9.44 7.28 0.27
N ALA A 176 9.02 7.80 -0.88
CA ALA A 176 8.47 9.15 -1.02
C ALA A 176 7.02 9.28 -0.54
N ASN A 177 6.37 8.19 -0.11
CA ASN A 177 4.98 8.19 0.38
C ASN A 177 3.97 8.88 -0.56
N MET A 178 4.16 8.77 -1.89
CA MET A 178 3.36 9.53 -2.86
C MET A 178 1.93 8.99 -3.08
N GLY A 179 1.51 7.95 -2.35
CA GLY A 179 0.15 7.38 -2.47
C GLY A 179 -0.15 6.69 -3.82
N PHE A 180 0.85 6.54 -4.70
CA PHE A 180 0.70 5.86 -5.98
C PHE A 180 1.15 4.40 -5.91
N VAL A 181 0.39 3.52 -6.55
CA VAL A 181 0.86 2.17 -6.86
C VAL A 181 1.97 2.27 -7.92
N PRO A 182 3.11 1.57 -7.79
CA PRO A 182 4.22 1.63 -8.75
C PRO A 182 3.80 1.41 -10.21
N ALA A 183 2.91 0.44 -10.46
CA ALA A 183 2.37 0.18 -11.79
C ALA A 183 1.59 1.36 -12.36
N ASN A 184 0.82 2.07 -11.53
CA ASN A 184 0.03 3.22 -11.96
C ASN A 184 0.93 4.42 -12.26
N TYR A 185 1.97 4.63 -11.46
CA TYR A 185 2.93 5.71 -11.68
C TYR A 185 3.75 5.51 -12.97
N ILE A 186 4.19 4.27 -13.22
CA ILE A 186 4.90 3.96 -14.47
C ILE A 186 3.98 4.11 -15.68
N SER A 187 2.71 3.71 -15.55
CA SER A 187 1.70 3.95 -16.58
C SER A 187 1.49 5.44 -16.84
N PHE A 188 1.49 6.24 -15.77
CA PHE A 188 1.45 7.70 -15.83
C PHE A 188 2.66 8.30 -16.56
N ILE A 189 3.88 7.81 -16.32
CA ILE A 189 5.08 8.25 -17.04
C ILE A 189 4.90 8.02 -18.55
N PHE A 190 4.57 6.80 -18.96
CA PHE A 190 4.40 6.47 -20.38
C PHE A 190 3.30 7.29 -21.05
N PHE A 191 2.16 7.45 -20.38
CA PHE A 191 1.06 8.27 -20.90
C PHE A 191 1.48 9.74 -21.07
N THR A 192 2.20 10.29 -20.09
CA THR A 192 2.72 11.66 -20.17
C THR A 192 3.73 11.83 -21.31
N THR A 193 4.59 10.83 -21.54
CA THR A 193 5.54 10.84 -22.66
C THR A 193 4.86 10.77 -24.02
N VAL A 194 3.79 9.98 -24.16
CA VAL A 194 2.97 9.95 -25.39
C VAL A 194 2.31 11.30 -25.62
N LEU A 195 1.72 11.90 -24.59
CA LEU A 195 1.12 13.23 -24.69
C LEU A 195 2.15 14.31 -25.06
N SER A 196 3.35 14.22 -24.48
CA SER A 196 4.50 15.06 -24.79
C SER A 196 4.97 14.87 -26.24
N THR A 197 4.89 13.66 -26.78
CA THR A 197 5.19 13.39 -28.20
C THR A 197 4.19 14.06 -29.12
N ILE A 198 2.89 14.00 -28.80
CA ILE A 198 1.85 14.70 -29.55
C ILE A 198 2.09 16.22 -29.52
N ALA A 199 2.40 16.77 -28.35
CA ALA A 199 2.74 18.18 -28.20
C ALA A 199 4.00 18.55 -29.01
N ALA A 200 5.04 17.71 -28.99
CA ALA A 200 6.27 17.92 -29.74
C ALA A 200 6.01 17.95 -31.26
N VAL A 201 5.12 17.11 -31.78
CA VAL A 201 4.69 17.14 -33.19
C VAL A 201 4.02 18.47 -33.51
N LEU A 202 3.08 18.93 -32.68
CA LEU A 202 2.40 20.22 -32.89
C LEU A 202 3.36 21.41 -32.83
N ILE A 203 4.30 21.40 -31.88
CA ILE A 203 5.33 22.43 -31.74
C ILE A 203 6.28 22.42 -32.94
N THR A 204 6.69 21.24 -33.39
CA THR A 204 7.54 21.07 -34.58
C THR A 204 6.83 21.61 -35.82
N LEU A 205 5.54 21.29 -35.98
CA LEU A 205 4.72 21.79 -37.09
C LEU A 205 4.60 23.32 -37.05
N PHE A 206 4.40 23.90 -35.86
CA PHE A 206 4.38 25.36 -35.68
C PHE A 206 5.72 25.99 -36.10
N PHE A 207 6.85 25.46 -35.62
CA PHE A 207 8.17 25.99 -35.94
C PHE A 207 8.62 25.74 -37.38
N LEU A 208 7.94 24.85 -38.11
CA LEU A 208 8.18 24.65 -39.54
C LEU A 208 7.77 25.90 -40.35
N PHE A 209 6.69 26.56 -39.96
CA PHE A 209 6.14 27.72 -40.67
C PHE A 209 6.48 29.06 -40.02
N PHE A 210 6.68 29.08 -38.70
CA PHE A 210 6.89 30.30 -37.94
C PHE A 210 8.24 30.32 -37.22
N SER A 211 8.86 31.50 -37.16
CA SER A 211 10.01 31.78 -36.29
C SER A 211 9.63 32.78 -35.21
N ILE A 212 10.19 32.59 -34.02
CA ILE A 212 10.06 33.53 -32.91
C ILE A 212 11.28 34.46 -32.95
N ILE A 213 11.04 35.77 -33.07
CA ILE A 213 12.07 36.81 -33.09
C ILE A 213 11.88 37.71 -31.85
N ALA A 214 12.97 38.22 -31.29
CA ALA A 214 12.94 39.06 -30.08
C ALA A 214 12.34 40.46 -30.32
N LEU A 215 12.34 40.91 -31.58
CA LEU A 215 11.78 42.19 -32.02
C LEU A 215 10.35 42.00 -32.56
N PRO A 216 9.44 42.97 -32.35
CA PRO A 216 8.09 42.91 -32.91
C PRO A 216 8.10 43.06 -34.44
N PRO A 217 7.26 42.30 -35.18
CA PRO A 217 6.33 41.29 -34.70
C PRO A 217 7.05 40.00 -34.25
N PHE A 218 6.72 39.51 -33.04
CA PHE A 218 7.41 38.36 -32.40
C PHE A 218 7.31 37.05 -33.18
N ILE A 219 6.33 36.92 -34.07
CA ILE A 219 6.07 35.72 -34.88
C ILE A 219 6.14 36.15 -36.35
N VAL A 220 7.11 35.62 -37.08
CA VAL A 220 7.31 35.92 -38.51
C VAL A 220 7.27 34.61 -39.30
N GLY A 221 6.66 34.66 -40.49
CA GLY A 221 6.68 33.56 -41.44
C GLY A 221 8.09 33.27 -41.94
N VAL A 222 8.41 31.99 -42.12
CA VAL A 222 9.74 31.57 -42.56
C VAL A 222 9.84 31.57 -44.08
N GLU A 223 10.85 32.25 -44.63
CA GLU A 223 11.15 32.25 -46.07
C GLU A 223 12.17 31.16 -46.48
N GLU A 224 12.78 30.47 -45.52
CA GLU A 224 13.73 29.38 -45.78
C GLU A 224 13.04 28.16 -46.44
N SER A 225 13.80 27.40 -47.25
CA SER A 225 13.32 26.12 -47.79
C SER A 225 12.87 25.16 -46.67
N LEU A 226 11.72 24.50 -46.85
CA LEU A 226 11.12 23.61 -45.85
C LEU A 226 12.09 22.51 -45.38
N GLY A 227 12.94 21.99 -46.27
CA GLY A 227 13.92 20.95 -45.93
C GLY A 227 14.97 21.42 -44.92
N MET A 228 15.57 22.59 -45.14
CA MET A 228 16.56 23.15 -44.22
C MET A 228 15.95 23.48 -42.86
N ARG A 229 14.71 23.97 -42.86
CA ARG A 229 13.97 24.26 -41.63
C ARG A 229 13.65 22.99 -40.85
N PHE A 230 13.20 21.94 -41.54
CA PHE A 230 12.93 20.65 -40.92
C PHE A 230 14.16 20.11 -40.18
N LEU A 231 15.34 20.11 -40.81
CA LEU A 231 16.58 19.66 -40.15
C LEU A 231 16.90 20.46 -38.87
N LYS A 232 16.67 21.78 -38.86
CA LYS A 232 16.89 22.63 -37.69
C LYS A 232 15.93 22.35 -36.53
N VAL A 233 14.70 21.92 -36.82
CA VAL A 233 13.62 21.75 -35.83
C VAL A 233 13.42 20.28 -35.45
N PHE A 234 13.90 19.34 -36.27
CA PHE A 234 13.67 17.89 -36.12
C PHE A 234 14.08 17.34 -34.75
N TRP A 235 15.16 17.86 -34.16
CA TRP A 235 15.63 17.43 -32.84
C TRP A 235 14.59 17.67 -31.72
N ILE A 236 13.70 18.65 -31.88
CA ILE A 236 12.63 18.99 -30.92
C ILE A 236 11.68 17.80 -30.73
N LEU A 237 11.41 17.05 -31.81
CA LEU A 237 10.53 15.88 -31.80
C LEU A 237 10.99 14.81 -30.79
N PHE A 238 12.31 14.69 -30.58
CA PHE A 238 12.89 13.74 -29.63
C PHE A 238 13.23 14.40 -28.29
N ALA A 239 13.71 15.64 -28.31
CA ALA A 239 14.13 16.33 -27.10
C ALA A 239 12.99 16.50 -26.10
N ILE A 240 11.82 16.98 -26.56
CA ILE A 240 10.69 17.26 -25.65
C ILE A 240 10.20 15.98 -24.93
N PRO A 241 9.92 14.85 -25.63
CA PRO A 241 9.47 13.63 -24.96
C PRO A 241 10.53 13.01 -24.06
N VAL A 242 11.81 13.01 -24.47
CA VAL A 242 12.92 12.46 -23.67
C VAL A 242 13.10 13.27 -22.39
N ILE A 243 13.12 14.60 -22.49
CA ILE A 243 13.23 15.49 -21.32
C ILE A 243 12.05 15.26 -20.39
N THR A 244 10.83 15.21 -20.92
CA THR A 244 9.60 14.97 -20.13
C THR A 244 9.66 13.62 -19.40
N PHE A 245 10.11 12.57 -20.10
CA PHE A 245 10.29 11.24 -19.51
C PHE A 245 11.30 11.26 -18.37
N LEU A 246 12.48 11.86 -18.57
CA LEU A 246 13.52 11.95 -17.55
C LEU A 246 13.05 12.71 -16.32
N PHE A 247 12.44 13.89 -16.49
CA PHE A 247 11.90 14.66 -15.37
C PHE A 247 10.88 13.87 -14.57
N THR A 248 9.94 13.20 -15.24
CA THR A 248 8.90 12.42 -14.56
C THR A 248 9.49 11.16 -13.91
N TYR A 249 10.50 10.54 -14.51
CA TYR A 249 11.18 9.38 -13.96
C TYR A 249 12.00 9.72 -12.70
N PHE A 250 12.68 10.87 -12.67
CA PHE A 250 13.49 11.27 -11.52
C PHE A 250 12.70 11.98 -10.41
N TYR A 251 11.48 12.45 -10.71
CA TYR A 251 10.63 13.14 -9.74
C TYR A 251 10.47 12.38 -8.40
N PRO A 252 10.20 11.06 -8.36
CA PRO A 252 10.12 10.32 -7.11
C PRO A 252 11.39 10.33 -6.27
N SER A 253 12.55 10.29 -6.92
CA SER A 253 13.83 10.32 -6.23
C SER A 253 14.08 11.69 -5.59
N LEU A 254 13.64 12.76 -6.23
CA LEU A 254 13.72 14.12 -5.68
C LEU A 254 12.77 14.27 -4.48
N GLU A 255 11.54 13.77 -4.60
CA GLU A 255 10.54 13.85 -3.54
C GLU A 255 10.96 13.04 -2.30
N LYS A 256 11.48 11.82 -2.50
CA LYS A 256 12.07 11.01 -1.43
C LYS A 256 13.15 11.78 -0.67
N LYS A 257 14.08 12.43 -1.39
CA LYS A 257 15.21 13.16 -0.76
C LYS A 257 14.73 14.39 0.00
N SER A 258 13.71 15.07 -0.52
CA SER A 258 13.03 16.18 0.16
C SER A 258 12.39 15.69 1.47
N LEU A 259 11.63 14.59 1.41
CA LEU A 259 10.98 14.00 2.58
C LEU A 259 11.99 13.51 3.62
N GLU A 260 13.05 12.84 3.20
CA GLU A 260 14.15 12.39 4.07
C GLU A 260 14.77 13.57 4.83
N ARG A 261 15.06 14.68 4.14
CA ARG A 261 15.62 15.88 4.77
C ARG A 261 14.67 16.48 5.80
N LYS A 262 13.37 16.48 5.52
CA LYS A 262 12.33 16.99 6.43
C LYS A 262 12.19 16.10 7.67
N ILE A 263 12.15 14.78 7.48
CA ILE A 263 12.14 13.80 8.59
C ILE A 263 13.38 13.98 9.47
N ASN A 264 14.56 14.04 8.87
CA ASN A 264 15.81 14.21 9.61
C ASN A 264 15.87 15.54 10.40
N HIS A 265 15.13 16.54 9.95
CA HIS A 265 15.01 17.81 10.67
C HIS A 265 14.06 17.72 11.87
N GLU A 266 12.92 17.03 11.73
CA GLU A 266 11.90 16.94 12.79
C GLU A 266 12.20 15.87 13.85
N LEU A 267 12.86 14.78 13.45
CA LEU A 267 13.07 13.60 14.30
C LEU A 267 13.81 13.88 15.62
N PRO A 268 14.87 14.72 15.67
CA PRO A 268 15.52 15.06 16.93
C PRO A 268 14.59 15.80 17.90
N PHE A 269 13.78 16.74 17.41
CA PHE A 269 12.84 17.50 18.25
C PHE A 269 11.72 16.60 18.77
N ALA A 270 11.16 15.75 17.91
CA ALA A 270 10.18 14.76 18.31
C ALA A 270 10.75 13.81 19.38
N ALA A 271 12.00 13.38 19.24
CA ALA A 271 12.65 12.53 20.24
C ALA A 271 12.81 13.22 21.61
N ILE A 272 13.15 14.51 21.64
CA ILE A 272 13.23 15.31 22.87
C ILE A 272 11.84 15.43 23.53
N HIS A 273 10.80 15.72 22.75
CA HIS A 273 9.42 15.78 23.26
C HIS A 273 8.95 14.42 23.77
N MET A 274 9.24 13.33 23.06
CA MET A 274 8.93 11.98 23.50
C MET A 274 9.64 11.62 24.81
N SER A 275 10.91 12.01 24.98
CA SER A 275 11.67 11.73 26.21
C SER A 275 11.07 12.50 27.41
N ALA A 276 10.71 13.77 27.22
CA ALA A 276 10.06 14.59 28.23
C ALA A 276 8.72 13.98 28.67
N ILE A 277 7.89 13.50 27.73
CA ILE A 277 6.62 12.82 28.04
C ILE A 277 6.88 11.47 28.74
N SER A 278 7.90 10.72 28.32
CA SER A 278 8.22 9.42 28.91
C SER A 278 8.62 9.51 30.38
N SER A 279 9.20 10.63 30.80
CA SER A 279 9.54 10.90 32.21
C SER A 279 8.32 10.87 33.13
N SER A 280 7.13 11.10 32.58
CA SER A 280 5.85 11.04 33.30
C SER A 280 5.26 9.62 33.39
N MET A 281 6.06 8.57 33.15
CA MET A 281 5.64 7.16 33.16
C MET A 281 4.46 6.86 32.23
N ILE A 282 4.37 7.57 31.10
CA ILE A 282 3.33 7.37 30.09
C ILE A 282 3.74 6.20 29.18
N GLU A 283 2.80 5.30 28.88
CA GLU A 283 3.03 4.18 27.96
C GLU A 283 3.45 4.66 26.56
N PRO A 284 4.43 4.01 25.90
CA PRO A 284 4.93 4.45 24.59
C PRO A 284 3.85 4.66 23.52
N SER A 285 2.82 3.81 23.49
CA SER A 285 1.69 3.93 22.57
C SER A 285 0.92 5.25 22.73
N LYS A 286 0.80 5.74 23.98
CA LYS A 286 0.18 7.03 24.28
C LYS A 286 1.11 8.18 23.92
N ILE A 287 2.43 8.03 24.11
CA ILE A 287 3.42 9.04 23.68
C ILE A 287 3.29 9.30 22.18
N PHE A 288 3.29 8.26 21.34
CA PHE A 288 3.09 8.42 19.89
C PHE A 288 1.74 9.08 19.56
N SER A 289 0.67 8.70 20.27
CA SER A 289 -0.65 9.30 20.05
C SER A 289 -0.68 10.79 20.40
N ILE A 290 0.07 11.21 21.44
CA ILE A 290 0.19 12.61 21.85
C ILE A 290 0.95 13.38 20.76
N ILE A 291 2.10 12.88 20.33
CA ILE A 291 2.93 13.48 19.27
C ILE A 291 2.16 13.66 17.95
N ILE A 292 1.44 12.63 17.50
CA ILE A 292 0.60 12.72 16.29
C ILE A 292 -0.58 13.69 16.49
N SER A 293 -1.11 13.78 17.71
CA SER A 293 -2.24 14.66 18.01
C SER A 293 -1.85 16.14 18.08
N THR A 294 -0.62 16.48 18.45
CA THR A 294 -0.15 17.88 18.51
C THR A 294 0.08 18.46 17.12
N LYS A 295 0.33 17.61 16.10
CA LYS A 295 0.61 18.02 14.71
C LYS A 295 1.81 18.97 14.57
N GLU A 296 2.71 18.96 15.54
CA GLU A 296 3.94 19.77 15.54
C GLU A 296 5.00 19.21 14.57
N TYR A 297 4.89 17.92 14.22
CA TYR A 297 5.82 17.19 13.35
C TYR A 297 5.07 16.53 12.19
N PRO A 298 4.60 17.31 11.20
CA PRO A 298 3.75 16.82 10.13
C PRO A 298 4.39 15.76 9.23
N TYR A 299 5.74 15.66 9.17
CA TYR A 299 6.41 14.67 8.34
C TYR A 299 6.64 13.33 9.05
N LEU A 300 6.25 13.23 10.34
CA LEU A 300 6.30 12.00 11.14
C LEU A 300 4.93 11.30 11.31
N GLU A 301 3.88 11.79 10.63
CA GLU A 301 2.48 11.29 10.69
C GLU A 301 2.10 10.15 9.72
#